data_AF-A0A024H0R3-F1
#
_entry.id   AF-A0A024H0R3-F1
#
_cell.length_a   1.000
_cell.length_b   1.000
_cell.length_c   1.000
_cell.angle_alpha   90.00
_cell.angle_beta   90.00
_cell.angle_gamma   90.00
#
_symmetry.space_group_name_H-M   'P 1'
#
loop_
_entity.id
_entity.type
_entity.pdbx_description
1 polymer ?
#
loop_
_entity_poly.entity_id
_entity_poly.type
_entity_poly.pdbx_seq_one_letter_code
_entity_poly.pdbx_strand_id
1 'polypeptide(L)' 'MEAIYYEDDTPDEWADYYKANVEFFDDLGSPGGAAKIGNTGKDHPMIAALPPQNQDH' A
#
# COMPACT_ATOMS: atom_id res chain seq x y z
N MET A 1 -4.63 0.04 16.26
CA MET A 1 -5.06 0.80 15.06
C MET A 1 -5.38 -0.21 13.98
N GLU A 2 -6.37 0.07 13.14
CA GLU A 2 -6.82 -0.80 12.05
C GLU A 2 -6.25 -0.25 10.73
N ALA A 3 -5.91 -1.12 9.77
CA ALA A 3 -5.20 -0.74 8.54
C ALA A 3 -5.88 -1.24 7.26
N ILE A 4 -6.99 -1.97 7.39
CA ILE A 4 -7.75 -2.54 6.28
C ILE A 4 -9.16 -2.00 6.40
N TYR A 5 -9.60 -1.32 5.34
CA TYR A 5 -10.90 -0.68 5.24
C TYR A 5 -11.56 -1.12 3.93
N TYR A 6 -12.90 -1.13 3.91
CA TYR A 6 -13.60 -1.03 2.64
C TYR A 6 -13.36 0.37 2.05
N GLU A 7 -13.40 0.49 0.72
CA GLU A 7 -13.10 1.75 0.03
C GLU A 7 -13.92 2.92 0.58
N ASP A 8 -15.23 2.72 0.73
CA ASP A 8 -16.18 3.71 1.25
C ASP A 8 -15.97 4.06 2.74
N ASP A 9 -15.29 3.20 3.50
CA ASP A 9 -15.04 3.35 4.94
C ASP A 9 -13.63 3.87 5.25
N THR A 10 -12.84 4.22 4.23
CA THR A 10 -11.46 4.70 4.42
C THR A 10 -11.47 6.13 4.95
N PRO A 11 -10.83 6.42 6.11
CA PRO A 11 -10.74 7.80 6.61
C PRO A 11 -10.10 8.76 5.61
N ASP A 12 -10.61 9.99 5.54
CA ASP A 12 -10.15 11.02 4.59
C ASP A 12 -8.63 11.28 4.68
N GLU A 13 -8.06 11.20 5.89
CA GLU A 13 -6.60 11.37 6.11
C GLU A 13 -5.75 10.30 5.42
N TRP A 14 -6.35 9.17 5.05
CA TRP A 14 -5.70 8.05 4.37
C TRP A 14 -6.25 7.79 2.96
N ALA A 15 -7.06 8.69 2.41
CA ALA A 15 -7.65 8.53 1.08
C ALA A 15 -6.59 8.28 -0.02
N ASP A 16 -5.41 8.90 0.08
CA ASP A 16 -4.32 8.72 -0.87
C ASP A 16 -3.73 7.29 -0.89
N TYR A 17 -3.94 6.50 0.18
CA TYR A 17 -3.51 5.10 0.21
C TYR A 17 -4.31 4.23 -0.76
N TYR A 18 -5.55 4.60 -1.12
CA TYR A 18 -6.29 3.89 -2.17
C TYR A 18 -5.53 3.95 -3.50
N LYS A 19 -5.10 5.16 -3.90
CA LYS A 19 -4.32 5.37 -5.10
C LYS A 19 -3.01 4.58 -5.05
N ALA A 20 -2.28 4.65 -3.93
CA ALA A 20 -1.04 3.89 -3.76
C ALA A 20 -1.25 2.37 -3.88
N ASN A 21 -2.38 1.84 -3.38
CA ASN A 21 -2.73 0.42 -3.50
C ASN A 21 -2.98 0.01 -4.96
N VAL A 22 -3.68 0.84 -5.73
CA VAL A 22 -3.95 0.55 -7.15
C VAL A 22 -2.67 0.66 -7.98
N GLU A 23 -1.95 1.77 -7.86
CA GLU A 23 -0.76 2.07 -8.68
C GLU A 23 0.45 1.17 -8.34
N PHE A 24 0.47 0.52 -7.17
CA PHE A 24 1.46 -0.52 -6.87
C PHE A 24 1.50 -1.62 -7.95
N PHE A 25 0.37 -1.92 -8.57
CA PHE A 25 0.25 -2.98 -9.56
C PHE A 25 0.52 -2.56 -11.01
N ASP A 26 0.84 -1.29 -11.30
CA ASP A 26 1.00 -0.80 -12.68
C ASP A 26 2.03 -1.61 -13.49
N ASP A 27 3.17 -1.95 -12.87
CA ASP A 27 4.21 -2.79 -13.48
C ASP A 27 3.91 -4.30 -13.39
N LEU A 28 3.13 -4.73 -12.40
CA LEU A 28 2.86 -6.13 -12.08
C LEU A 28 1.64 -6.70 -12.82
N GLY A 29 0.71 -5.82 -13.24
CA GLY A 29 -0.60 -6.19 -13.72
C GLY A 29 -1.41 -6.95 -12.67
N SER A 30 -2.11 -8.01 -13.11
CA SER A 30 -2.92 -8.87 -12.23
C SER A 30 -2.31 -10.27 -12.12
N PRO A 31 -1.34 -10.50 -11.22
CA PRO A 31 -0.58 -11.75 -11.14
C PRO A 31 -1.36 -12.96 -10.62
N GLY A 32 -2.61 -12.78 -10.16
CA GLY A 32 -3.46 -13.86 -9.68
C GLY A 32 -3.03 -14.46 -8.33
N GLY A 33 -2.18 -13.76 -7.56
CA GLY A 33 -1.88 -14.08 -6.17
C GLY A 33 -0.46 -13.74 -5.73
N ALA A 34 -0.32 -13.20 -4.52
CA ALA A 34 0.97 -12.76 -3.96
C ALA A 34 1.97 -13.91 -3.71
N ALA A 35 1.50 -15.14 -3.46
CA ALA A 35 2.35 -16.28 -3.11
C ALA A 35 3.41 -16.64 -4.17
N LYS A 36 3.14 -16.38 -5.45
CA LYS A 36 4.08 -16.62 -6.55
C LYS A 36 5.03 -15.44 -6.82
N ILE A 37 4.63 -14.24 -6.41
CA ILE A 37 5.38 -13.00 -6.63
C ILE A 37 6.40 -12.77 -5.51
N GLY A 38 6.01 -13.03 -4.26
CA GLY A 38 6.85 -12.73 -3.10
C GLY A 38 7.04 -11.22 -2.89
N ASN A 39 8.13 -10.84 -2.22
CA ASN A 39 8.49 -9.44 -2.01
C ASN A 39 9.09 -8.86 -3.30
N THR A 40 8.52 -7.76 -3.79
CA THR A 40 8.94 -7.09 -5.04
C THR A 40 10.07 -6.08 -4.83
N GLY A 41 10.37 -5.69 -3.58
CA GLY A 41 11.34 -4.66 -3.26
C GLY A 41 10.96 -3.25 -3.76
N LYS A 42 9.68 -3.05 -4.10
CA LYS A 42 9.14 -1.79 -4.60
C LYS A 42 8.02 -1.33 -3.70
N ASP A 43 7.99 -0.03 -3.45
CA ASP A 43 6.88 0.67 -2.82
C ASP A 43 6.39 1.76 -3.78
N HIS A 44 5.11 2.13 -3.67
CA HIS A 44 4.60 3.31 -4.35
C HIS A 44 5.37 4.57 -3.85
N PRO A 45 5.68 5.59 -4.69
CA PRO A 45 6.51 6.72 -4.29
C PRO A 45 6.04 7.47 -3.04
N MET A 46 4.72 7.57 -2.84
CA MET A 46 4.14 8.14 -1.61
C MET A 46 4.59 7.38 -0.36
N ILE A 47 4.61 6.05 -0.40
CA ILE A 47 4.96 5.19 0.73
C ILE A 47 6.47 5.23 0.96
N ALA A 48 7.26 5.16 -0.11
CA ALA A 48 8.73 5.23 -0.03
C ALA A 48 9.25 6.56 0.56
N ALA A 49 8.47 7.64 0.45
CA ALA A 49 8.81 8.95 0.99
C ALA A 49 8.45 9.14 2.48
N LEU A 50 7.69 8.21 3.09
CA LEU A 50 7.31 8.32 4.49
C LEU A 50 8.55 8.20 5.39
N PRO A 51 8.65 9.01 6.46
CA PRO A 51 9.69 8.82 7.45
C PRO A 51 9.49 7.47 8.17
N PRO A 52 10.55 6.89 8.76
CA PRO A 52 10.42 5.70 9.59
C PRO A 52 9.32 5.85 10.64
N GLN A 53 8.36 4.92 10.65
CA GLN A 53 7.24 4.93 11.59
C GLN A 53 7.43 3.87 12.68
N ASN A 54 6.83 4.09 13.85
CA ASN A 54 6.81 3.14 14.98
C ASN A 54 8.20 2.69 15.47
N GLN A 55 9.19 3.61 15.47
CA GLN A 55 10.53 3.36 16.00
C GLN A 55 10.59 3.38 17.54
N ASP A 56 9.58 3.96 18.19
CA ASP A 56 9.46 3.97 19.65
C ASP A 56 8.69 2.71 20.10
N HIS A 57 9.42 1.71 20.57
CA HIS A 57 8.86 0.58 21.33
C HIS A 57 9.53 0.51 22.71
#